data_AF-A0A9D6D247-F1
#
_entry.id   AF-A0A9D6D247-F1
#
_cell.length_a   1.000
_cell.length_b   1.000
_cell.length_c   1.000
_cell.angle_alpha   90.00
_cell.angle_beta   90.00
_cell.angle_gamma   90.00
#
_symmetry.space_group_name_H-M   'P 1'
#
loop_
_entity.id
_entity.type
_entity.pdbx_description
1 polymer ?
#
loop_
_entity_poly.entity_id
_entity_poly.type
_entity_poly.pdbx_seq_one_letter_code
_entity_poly.pdbx_strand_id
1 'polypeptide(L)'
;MPPVLSALVLGFVLGLQHATDPDHLVAVATIVTRERRLGAGALVGAFWGLGHTLTLGVVGGLIIALGLRVPDALGRGLELAVAAMLVLLGAARLRDALRGWGAVDRAHIVADHEHDGHEAFHSHGHEHGDLRHGHPHVHPSRALVDAL
;
A
#
# COMPACT_ATOMS: atom_id res chain seq x y z
N MET A 1 -13.41 -11.38 33.12
CA MET A 1 -12.40 -10.50 32.49
C MET A 1 -12.51 -9.13 33.14
N PRO A 2 -11.40 -8.51 33.60
CA PRO A 2 -11.47 -7.15 34.13
C PRO A 2 -11.98 -6.19 33.04
N PRO A 3 -12.81 -5.19 33.38
CA PRO A 3 -13.49 -4.32 32.40
C PRO A 3 -12.52 -3.58 31.48
N VAL A 4 -11.33 -3.24 31.98
CA VAL A 4 -10.26 -2.62 31.20
C VAL A 4 -9.76 -3.54 30.09
N LEU A 5 -9.55 -4.83 30.37
CA LEU A 5 -9.09 -5.78 29.37
C LEU A 5 -10.12 -5.97 28.26
N SER A 6 -11.41 -6.05 28.62
CA SER A 6 -12.49 -6.13 27.64
C SER A 6 -12.54 -4.87 26.75
N ALA A 7 -12.37 -3.68 27.32
CA ALA A 7 -12.34 -2.43 26.58
C ALA A 7 -11.14 -2.35 25.61
N LEU A 8 -9.96 -2.81 26.05
CA LEU A 8 -8.76 -2.87 25.21
C LEU A 8 -8.93 -3.84 24.04
N VAL A 9 -9.47 -5.04 24.29
CA VAL A 9 -9.74 -6.03 23.24
C VAL A 9 -10.77 -5.48 22.24
N LEU A 10 -11.85 -4.87 22.73
CA LEU A 10 -12.85 -4.27 21.85
C LEU A 10 -12.26 -3.15 21.00
N GLY A 11 -11.52 -2.23 21.62
CA GLY A 11 -10.83 -1.15 20.91
C GLY A 11 -9.84 -1.66 19.87
N PHE A 12 -9.11 -2.73 20.18
CA PHE A 12 -8.20 -3.39 19.23
C PHE A 12 -8.94 -3.98 18.03
N VAL A 13 -10.04 -4.71 18.26
CA VAL A 13 -10.86 -5.29 17.17
C VAL A 13 -11.48 -4.21 16.29
N LEU A 14 -12.02 -3.14 16.90
CA LEU A 14 -12.55 -1.99 16.15
C LEU A 14 -11.45 -1.27 15.35
N GLY A 15 -10.24 -1.17 15.92
CA GLY A 15 -9.07 -0.64 15.22
C GLY A 15 -8.67 -1.50 14.03
N LEU A 16 -8.70 -2.84 14.15
CA LEU A 16 -8.45 -3.75 13.03
C LEU A 16 -9.50 -3.59 11.92
N GLN A 17 -10.77 -3.45 12.29
CA GLN A 17 -11.84 -3.18 11.33
C GLN A 17 -11.59 -1.85 10.60
N HIS A 18 -11.30 -0.77 11.34
CA HIS A 18 -10.99 0.52 10.74
C HIS A 18 -9.78 0.49 9.82
N ALA A 19 -8.73 -0.26 10.16
CA ALA A 19 -7.55 -0.41 9.31
C ALA A 19 -7.85 -1.10 7.97
N THR A 20 -9.00 -1.78 7.83
CA THR A 20 -9.46 -2.38 6.58
C THR A 20 -10.38 -1.46 5.77
N ASP A 21 -10.60 -0.22 6.21
CA ASP A 21 -11.39 0.76 5.46
C ASP A 21 -10.69 1.13 4.13
N PRO A 22 -11.45 1.54 3.10
CA PRO A 22 -10.92 1.74 1.75
C PRO A 22 -9.76 2.74 1.66
N ASP A 23 -9.77 3.78 2.50
CA ASP A 23 -8.71 4.79 2.55
C ASP A 23 -7.38 4.22 3.04
N HIS A 24 -7.42 3.37 4.06
CA HIS A 24 -6.25 2.70 4.63
C HIS A 24 -5.71 1.66 3.65
N LEU A 25 -6.58 0.89 3.01
CA LEU A 25 -6.18 -0.06 1.97
C LEU A 25 -5.47 0.64 0.80
N VAL A 26 -5.99 1.79 0.34
CA VAL A 26 -5.34 2.57 -0.72
C VAL A 26 -3.99 3.13 -0.27
N ALA A 27 -3.88 3.63 0.97
CA ALA A 27 -2.63 4.14 1.52
C ALA A 27 -1.57 3.03 1.61
N VAL A 28 -1.91 1.88 2.19
CA VAL A 28 -1.00 0.73 2.36
C VAL A 28 -0.61 0.15 1.00
N ALA A 29 -1.57 -0.03 0.08
CA ALA A 29 -1.27 -0.47 -1.28
C ALA A 29 -0.30 0.48 -1.99
N THR A 30 -0.44 1.80 -1.77
CA THR A 30 0.47 2.80 -2.33
C THR A 30 1.88 2.72 -1.72
N ILE A 31 2.00 2.46 -0.43
CA ILE A 31 3.29 2.27 0.25
C ILE A 31 3.98 1.00 -0.29
N VAL A 32 3.27 -0.13 -0.28
CA VAL A 32 3.82 -1.42 -0.71
C VAL A 32 4.20 -1.42 -2.19
N THR A 33 3.46 -0.70 -3.04
CA THR A 33 3.80 -0.60 -4.48
C THR A 33 4.95 0.34 -4.78
N ARG A 34 5.30 1.27 -3.88
CA ARG A 34 6.46 2.17 -4.06
C ARG A 34 7.75 1.66 -3.42
N GLU A 35 7.65 0.87 -2.37
CA GLU A 35 8.82 0.41 -1.61
C GLU A 35 9.38 -0.89 -2.18
N ARG A 36 10.69 -0.92 -2.48
CA ARG A 36 11.36 -2.11 -3.07
C ARG A 36 11.56 -3.24 -2.05
N ARG A 37 11.50 -2.94 -0.75
CA ARG A 37 11.76 -3.88 0.35
C ARG A 37 10.61 -3.86 1.35
N LEU A 38 10.15 -5.05 1.74
CA LEU A 38 9.05 -5.20 2.72
C LEU A 38 9.35 -4.50 4.05
N GLY A 39 10.59 -4.56 4.53
CA GLY A 39 10.99 -3.88 5.77
C GLY A 39 10.92 -2.36 5.69
N ALA A 40 11.26 -1.77 4.53
CA ALA A 40 11.14 -0.33 4.32
C ALA A 40 9.67 0.10 4.29
N GLY A 41 8.83 -0.64 3.55
CA GLY A 41 7.38 -0.41 3.54
C GLY A 41 6.72 -0.57 4.91
N ALA A 42 7.14 -1.57 5.68
CA ALA A 42 6.65 -1.76 7.05
C ALA A 42 7.04 -0.59 7.97
N LEU A 43 8.26 -0.07 7.85
CA LEU A 43 8.72 1.06 8.65
C LEU A 43 7.96 2.36 8.29
N VAL A 44 7.77 2.62 7.00
CA VAL A 44 6.95 3.75 6.52
C VAL A 44 5.52 3.62 7.03
N GLY A 45 4.93 2.43 6.92
CA GLY A 45 3.59 2.13 7.44
C GLY A 45 3.49 2.34 8.95
N ALA A 46 4.51 1.94 9.73
CA ALA A 46 4.54 2.11 11.18
C ALA A 46 4.60 3.60 11.57
N PHE A 47 5.47 4.40 10.95
CA PHE A 47 5.53 5.84 11.22
C PHE A 47 4.25 6.57 10.80
N TRP A 48 3.67 6.18 9.66
CA TRP A 48 2.39 6.71 9.20
C TRP A 48 1.27 6.40 10.20
N GLY A 49 1.13 5.14 10.61
CA GLY A 49 0.12 4.71 11.59
C GLY A 49 0.31 5.34 12.97
N LEU A 50 1.56 5.50 13.42
CA LEU A 50 1.88 6.18 14.68
C LEU A 50 1.50 7.66 14.63
N GLY A 51 1.86 8.36 13.55
CA GLY A 51 1.52 9.77 13.37
C GLY A 51 0.00 9.99 13.29
N HIS A 52 -0.71 9.11 12.58
CA HIS A 52 -2.17 9.14 12.50
C HIS A 52 -2.81 8.93 13.89
N THR A 53 -2.42 7.88 14.61
CA THR A 53 -2.92 7.58 15.96
C THR A 53 -2.64 8.73 16.93
N LEU A 54 -1.43 9.30 16.89
CA LEU A 54 -1.07 10.42 17.75
C LEU A 54 -1.96 11.64 17.46
N THR A 55 -2.18 11.96 16.17
CA THR A 55 -3.01 13.09 15.77
C THR A 55 -4.45 12.92 16.25
N LEU A 56 -5.07 11.76 15.99
CA LEU A 56 -6.43 11.46 16.45
C LEU A 56 -6.53 11.45 17.98
N GLY A 57 -5.55 10.86 18.67
CA GLY A 57 -5.51 10.80 20.12
C GLY A 57 -5.40 12.20 20.76
N VAL A 58 -4.53 13.05 20.22
CA VAL A 58 -4.35 14.43 20.74
C VAL A 58 -5.57 15.29 20.43
N VAL A 59 -6.03 15.34 19.18
CA VAL A 59 -7.15 16.20 18.79
C VAL A 59 -8.45 15.71 19.42
N GLY A 60 -8.75 14.41 19.31
CA GLY A 60 -9.94 13.82 19.93
C GLY A 60 -9.91 13.91 21.45
N GLY A 61 -8.76 13.66 22.06
CA GLY A 61 -8.55 13.83 23.49
C GLY A 61 -8.79 15.26 23.96
N LEU A 62 -8.31 16.25 23.21
CA LEU A 62 -8.54 17.67 23.52
C LEU A 62 -10.01 18.05 23.39
N ILE A 63 -10.71 17.57 22.36
CA ILE A 63 -12.15 17.79 22.18
C ILE A 63 -12.92 17.27 23.39
N ILE A 64 -12.62 16.04 23.83
CA ILE A 64 -13.28 15.42 25.00
C ILE A 64 -12.92 16.17 26.28
N ALA A 65 -11.63 16.45 26.52
CA ALA A 65 -11.14 17.08 27.73
C ALA A 65 -11.67 18.51 27.92
N LEU A 66 -11.82 19.26 26.83
CA LEU A 66 -12.38 20.62 26.83
C LEU A 66 -13.91 20.64 26.68
N GLY A 67 -14.57 19.48 26.51
CA GLY A 67 -16.02 19.40 26.30
C GLY A 67 -16.49 20.10 25.02
N LEU A 68 -15.64 20.18 23.99
CA LEU A 68 -15.97 20.84 22.73
C LEU A 68 -17.03 20.03 22.00
N ARG A 69 -18.10 20.69 21.56
CA ARG A 69 -19.11 20.08 20.69
C ARG A 69 -18.73 20.31 19.24
N VAL A 70 -18.43 19.24 18.52
CA VAL A 70 -18.20 19.28 17.08
C VAL A 70 -19.55 19.47 16.39
N PRO A 71 -19.76 20.54 15.59
CA PRO A 71 -21.02 20.75 14.89
C PRO A 71 -21.26 19.65 13.84
N ASP A 72 -22.51 19.19 13.71
CA ASP A 72 -22.89 18.14 12.74
C ASP A 72 -22.55 18.52 11.29
N ALA A 73 -22.60 19.82 10.97
CA ALA A 73 -22.23 20.31 9.65
C ALA A 73 -20.74 20.10 9.35
N LEU A 74 -19.87 20.24 10.36
CA LEU A 74 -18.43 20.01 10.21
C LEU A 74 -18.14 18.52 10.01
N GLY A 75 -18.77 17.65 10.82
CA GLY A 75 -18.64 16.20 10.66
C GLY A 75 -19.05 15.73 9.27
N ARG A 76 -20.25 16.12 8.82
CA ARG A 76 -20.74 15.80 7.46
C ARG A 76 -19.88 16.40 6.35
N GLY A 77 -19.35 17.60 6.56
CA GLY A 77 -18.43 18.24 5.61
C GLY A 77 -17.13 17.47 5.44
N LEU A 78 -16.53 17.01 6.54
CA LEU A 78 -15.31 16.18 6.52
C LEU A 78 -15.59 14.82 5.87
N GLU A 79 -16.71 14.18 6.20
CA GLU A 79 -17.13 12.91 5.58
C GLU A 79 -17.28 13.04 4.06
N LEU A 80 -17.98 14.08 3.60
CA LEU A 80 -18.13 14.36 2.17
C LEU A 80 -16.78 14.63 1.49
N ALA A 81 -15.88 15.36 2.17
CA ALA A 81 -14.55 15.64 1.64
C ALA A 81 -13.72 14.36 1.47
N VAL A 82 -13.75 13.45 2.45
CA VAL A 82 -13.07 12.15 2.36
C VAL A 82 -13.70 11.29 1.26
N ALA A 83 -15.03 11.22 1.18
CA ALA A 83 -15.72 10.48 0.13
C ALA A 83 -15.36 10.98 -1.27
N ALA A 84 -15.37 12.30 -1.48
CA ALA A 84 -14.96 12.92 -2.74
C ALA A 84 -13.49 12.61 -3.06
N MET A 85 -12.59 12.70 -2.08
CA MET A 85 -11.18 12.36 -2.23
C MET A 85 -11.00 10.91 -2.68
N LEU A 86 -11.71 9.95 -2.08
CA LEU A 86 -11.62 8.54 -2.44
C LEU A 86 -12.16 8.25 -3.84
N VAL A 87 -13.27 8.90 -4.23
CA VAL A 87 -13.81 8.79 -5.61
C VAL A 87 -12.80 9.32 -6.62
N LEU A 88 -12.20 10.48 -6.37
CA LEU A 88 -11.20 11.08 -7.26
C LEU A 88 -9.94 10.20 -7.37
N LEU A 89 -9.44 9.70 -6.24
CA LEU A 89 -8.26 8.86 -6.21
C LEU A 89 -8.53 7.52 -6.91
N GLY A 90 -9.67 6.89 -6.63
CA GLY A 90 -10.13 5.67 -7.31
C GLY A 90 -10.26 5.87 -8.82
N ALA A 91 -10.88 6.96 -9.26
CA ALA A 91 -11.00 7.31 -10.68
C ALA A 91 -9.63 7.55 -11.33
N ALA A 92 -8.70 8.23 -10.65
CA ALA A 92 -7.34 8.44 -11.12
C ALA A 92 -6.60 7.10 -11.29
N ARG A 93 -6.68 6.19 -10.31
CA ARG A 93 -6.08 4.86 -10.40
C ARG A 93 -6.70 4.00 -11.48
N LEU A 94 -8.03 4.03 -11.66
CA LEU A 94 -8.70 3.32 -12.74
C LEU A 94 -8.32 3.87 -14.12
N ARG A 95 -8.24 5.20 -14.25
CA ARG A 95 -7.76 5.86 -15.47
C ARG A 95 -6.32 5.46 -15.80
N ASP A 96 -5.44 5.44 -14.81
CA ASP A 96 -4.04 5.03 -14.99
C ASP A 96 -3.95 3.54 -15.37
N ALA A 97 -4.78 2.67 -14.78
CA ALA A 97 -4.86 1.27 -15.16
C ALA A 97 -5.37 1.08 -16.60
N LEU A 98 -6.47 1.75 -16.97
CA LEU A 98 -7.06 1.68 -18.32
C LEU A 98 -6.12 2.26 -19.39
N ARG A 99 -5.40 3.35 -19.08
CA ARG A 99 -4.38 3.92 -19.98
C ARG A 99 -3.13 3.05 -20.03
N GLY A 100 -2.70 2.50 -18.89
CA GLY A 100 -1.58 1.56 -18.80
C GLY A 100 -1.85 0.28 -19.60
N TRP A 101 -3.08 -0.21 -19.66
CA TRP A 101 -3.41 -1.36 -20.51
C TRP A 101 -3.23 -1.08 -22.01
N GLY A 102 -3.26 0.18 -22.44
CA GLY A 102 -2.94 0.60 -23.82
C GLY A 102 -1.53 1.18 -24.02
N ALA A 103 -0.81 1.52 -22.94
CA ALA A 103 0.46 2.27 -22.99
C ALA A 103 1.58 1.69 -22.11
N VAL A 104 1.41 0.49 -21.54
CA VAL A 104 2.52 -0.27 -20.97
C VAL A 104 3.27 -0.87 -22.14
N ASP A 105 4.41 -0.26 -22.48
CA ASP A 105 5.43 -0.98 -23.22
C ASP A 105 5.76 -2.24 -22.41
N ARG A 106 5.77 -3.42 -23.04
CA ARG A 106 5.95 -4.72 -22.37
C ARG A 106 7.26 -4.77 -21.55
N ALA A 107 8.17 -3.83 -21.80
CA ALA A 107 9.36 -3.56 -21.01
C ALA A 107 9.09 -3.23 -19.52
N HIS A 108 7.94 -2.65 -19.14
CA HIS A 108 7.68 -2.34 -17.72
C HIS A 108 7.09 -3.53 -16.93
N ILE A 109 6.70 -4.62 -17.61
CA ILE A 109 6.42 -5.92 -16.97
C ILE A 109 7.76 -6.60 -16.60
N VAL A 110 8.88 -6.09 -17.12
CA VAL A 110 10.27 -6.44 -16.79
C VAL A 110 10.83 -5.46 -15.73
N ALA A 111 10.05 -5.13 -14.70
CA ALA A 111 10.65 -4.61 -13.49
C ALA A 111 11.44 -5.76 -12.87
N ASP A 112 12.75 -5.75 -13.12
CA ASP A 112 13.72 -6.68 -12.57
C ASP A 112 13.59 -6.66 -11.03
N HIS A 113 12.89 -7.66 -10.49
CA HIS A 113 12.87 -7.91 -9.07
C HIS A 113 14.15 -8.69 -8.77
N GLU A 114 15.11 -8.01 -8.17
CA GLU A 114 16.36 -8.61 -7.72
C GLU A 114 16.03 -9.75 -6.74
N HIS A 115 16.06 -10.99 -7.24
CA HIS A 115 15.97 -12.17 -6.41
C HIS A 115 17.30 -12.29 -5.67
N ASP A 116 17.21 -12.32 -4.34
CA ASP A 116 18.30 -12.28 -3.36
C ASP A 116 19.20 -13.53 -3.44
N GLY A 117 19.83 -13.77 -4.59
CA GLY A 117 20.72 -14.91 -4.88
C GLY A 117 20.02 -16.21 -5.30
N HIS A 118 18.70 -16.22 -5.52
CA HIS A 118 17.94 -17.42 -5.87
C HIS A 118 17.63 -17.53 -7.36
N GLU A 119 17.61 -18.75 -7.89
CA GLU A 119 17.14 -19.05 -9.25
C GLU A 119 15.72 -18.51 -9.45
N ALA A 120 15.56 -17.66 -10.45
CA ALA A 120 14.29 -17.01 -10.75
C ALA A 120 13.70 -17.55 -12.04
N PHE A 121 12.44 -18.00 -11.98
CA PHE A 121 11.67 -18.40 -13.16
C PHE A 121 10.82 -17.22 -13.61
N HIS A 122 11.15 -16.65 -14.76
CA HIS A 122 10.36 -15.57 -15.32
C HIS A 122 10.24 -15.66 -16.85
N SER A 123 9.29 -14.91 -17.41
CA SER A 123 9.07 -14.78 -18.84
C SER A 123 9.26 -13.31 -19.26
N HIS A 124 10.28 -13.06 -20.08
CA HIS A 124 10.46 -11.77 -20.75
C HIS A 124 10.70 -12.00 -22.25
N GLY A 125 10.48 -10.98 -23.06
CA GLY A 125 10.79 -11.03 -24.49
C GLY A 125 12.28 -10.80 -24.72
N HIS A 126 12.96 -11.71 -25.40
CA HIS A 126 14.35 -11.56 -25.83
C HIS A 126 14.51 -11.94 -27.30
N GLU A 127 15.70 -11.64 -27.82
CA GLU A 127 16.02 -11.77 -29.24
C GLU A 127 17.06 -12.88 -29.41
N HIS A 128 16.71 -13.93 -30.16
CA HIS A 128 17.64 -14.96 -30.60
C HIS A 128 17.90 -14.79 -32.09
N GLY A 129 19.06 -14.24 -32.44
CA GLY A 129 19.34 -13.84 -33.82
C GLY A 129 18.41 -12.70 -34.25
N ASP A 130 17.64 -12.89 -35.33
CA ASP A 130 16.66 -11.90 -35.83
C ASP A 130 15.23 -12.12 -35.30
N LEU A 131 15.02 -13.11 -34.41
CA LEU A 131 13.69 -13.48 -33.92
C LEU A 131 13.49 -13.03 -32.48
N ARG A 132 12.56 -12.09 -32.29
CA ARG A 132 12.05 -11.68 -30.98
C ARG A 132 10.92 -12.59 -30.54
N HIS A 133 11.12 -13.29 -29.43
CA HIS A 133 10.08 -14.10 -28.81
C HIS A 133 10.17 -14.05 -27.29
N GLY A 134 9.15 -14.58 -26.61
CA GLY A 134 9.16 -14.72 -25.15
C GLY A 134 8.86 -16.15 -24.76
N HIS A 135 9.75 -16.75 -23.96
CA HIS A 135 9.53 -18.05 -23.35
C HIS A 135 10.05 -18.05 -21.90
N PRO A 136 9.50 -18.91 -21.02
CA PRO A 136 9.98 -19.01 -19.65
C PRO A 136 11.40 -19.59 -19.62
N HIS A 137 12.30 -18.95 -18.89
CA HIS A 137 13.66 -19.48 -18.66
C HIS A 137 14.11 -19.20 -17.22
N VAL A 138 15.11 -19.96 -16.81
CA VAL A 138 15.76 -19.83 -15.50
C VAL A 138 17.06 -19.08 -15.70
N HIS A 139 17.24 -17.97 -14.99
CA HIS A 139 18.56 -17.36 -14.87
C HIS A 139 19.34 -18.03 -13.76
N PRO A 140 20.60 -18.48 -14.03
CA PRO A 140 21.48 -18.93 -12.97
C PRO A 140 21.74 -17.79 -11.99
N SER A 141 21.91 -18.12 -10.72
CA SER A 141 22.21 -17.13 -9.69
C SER A 141 23.54 -16.43 -9.99
N ARG A 142 23.66 -15.14 -9.62
CA ARG A 142 24.93 -14.38 -9.80
C ARG A 142 26.13 -15.13 -9.18
N ALA A 143 25.92 -15.80 -8.04
CA ALA A 143 26.95 -16.61 -7.40
C ALA A 143 27.43 -17.81 -8.24
N LEU A 144 26.56 -18.41 -9.06
CA LEU A 144 26.94 -19.48 -9.99
C LEU A 144 27.68 -18.95 -11.21
N VAL A 145 27.26 -17.77 -11.71
CA VAL A 145 27.92 -17.09 -12.83
C VAL A 145 29.32 -16.61 -12.43
N ASP A 146 29.48 -16.07 -11.22
CA ASP A 146 30.76 -15.59 -10.70
C ASP A 146 31.72 -16.73 -10.30
N ALA A 147 31.21 -17.96 -10.17
CA ALA A 147 32.00 -19.16 -9.84
C ALA A 147 32.51 -19.92 -11.08
N LEU A 148 32.14 -19.49 -12.29
CA LEU A 148 32.54 -20.06 -13.58
C LEU A 148 33.48 -19.11 -14.34
#